data_AF-A0A538A5A4-F1
#
_entry.id   AF-A0A538A5A4-F1
#
_cell.length_a   1.000
_cell.length_b   1.000
_cell.length_c   1.000
_cell.angle_alpha   90.00
_cell.angle_beta   90.00
_cell.angle_gamma   90.00
#
_symmetry.space_group_name_H-M   'P 1'
#
loop_
_entity.id
_entity.type
_entity.pdbx_description
1 polymer ?
#
loop_
_entity_poly.entity_id
_entity_poly.type
_entity_poly.pdbx_seq_one_letter_code
_entity_poly.pdbx_strand_id
1 'polypeptide(L)'
;MASATRTRGPRLSAVLREGDRVTPLELFFDLVFVLAITQCTALMSEHPTWSGLAQGVLVLGVLWWSWVGYAWLTSVVDPEEGAVRFAIFAAMAAYLIAAIAIPDAFGSLGLEFALAYGAIRAAHIVL
;
A
#
# COMPACT_ATOMS: atom_id res chain seq x y z
N MET A 1 50.53 -26.58 -26.36
CA MET A 1 50.60 -25.53 -25.32
C MET A 1 49.20 -24.95 -25.13
N ALA A 2 48.69 -25.10 -23.89
CA ALA A 2 47.46 -24.65 -23.25
C ALA A 2 46.27 -24.14 -24.10
N SER A 3 45.23 -24.99 -24.24
CA SER A 3 43.86 -24.53 -24.48
C SER A 3 43.26 -24.08 -23.15
N ALA A 4 43.09 -22.77 -22.96
CA ALA A 4 42.51 -22.21 -21.75
C ALA A 4 40.99 -22.40 -21.76
N THR A 5 40.51 -23.39 -21.00
CA THR A 5 39.09 -23.58 -20.71
C THR A 5 38.57 -22.37 -19.93
N ARG A 6 37.90 -21.45 -20.62
CA ARG A 6 37.25 -20.29 -20.01
C ARG A 6 35.98 -20.76 -19.31
N THR A 7 36.07 -21.05 -18.01
CA THR A 7 34.93 -21.28 -17.12
C THR A 7 34.06 -20.02 -17.08
N ARG A 8 32.97 -20.02 -17.85
CA ARG A 8 31.89 -19.03 -17.70
C ARG A 8 31.20 -19.30 -16.37
N GLY A 9 31.53 -18.52 -15.34
CA GLY A 9 30.76 -18.51 -14.10
C GLY A 9 29.28 -18.20 -14.39
N PRO A 10 28.34 -18.67 -13.54
CA PRO A 10 26.93 -18.34 -13.68
C PRO A 10 26.81 -16.82 -13.57
N ARG A 11 26.58 -16.16 -14.70
CA ARG A 11 26.12 -14.78 -14.69
C ARG A 11 24.76 -14.86 -14.01
N LEU A 12 24.67 -14.35 -12.78
CA LEU A 12 23.40 -13.94 -12.21
C LEU A 12 22.88 -12.83 -13.11
N SER A 13 22.22 -13.22 -14.20
CA SER A 13 21.33 -12.35 -14.92
C SER A 13 20.20 -12.10 -13.92
N ALA A 14 20.30 -10.99 -13.20
CA ALA A 14 19.10 -10.29 -12.81
C ALA A 14 18.36 -10.07 -14.12
N VAL A 15 17.39 -10.95 -14.39
CA VAL A 15 16.38 -10.69 -15.40
C VAL A 15 15.64 -9.49 -14.82
N LEU A 16 16.16 -8.29 -15.07
CA LEU A 16 15.34 -7.10 -15.09
C LEU A 16 14.19 -7.50 -16.01
N ARG A 17 12.99 -7.62 -15.44
CA ARG A 17 11.77 -7.85 -16.21
C ARG A 17 11.65 -6.71 -17.20
N GLU A 18 12.25 -6.89 -18.37
CA GLU A 18 12.26 -5.94 -19.46
C GLU A 18 10.87 -6.02 -20.11
N GLY A 19 9.89 -5.43 -19.41
CA GLY A 19 8.48 -5.57 -19.77
C GLY A 19 7.44 -5.36 -18.66
N ASP A 20 7.81 -5.08 -17.40
CA ASP A 20 6.82 -4.68 -16.37
C ASP A 20 6.30 -3.27 -16.70
N ARG A 21 5.29 -3.20 -17.59
CA ARG A 21 4.50 -1.99 -17.78
C ARG A 21 3.73 -1.75 -16.48
N VAL A 22 4.13 -0.71 -15.76
CA VAL A 22 3.39 -0.23 -14.59
C VAL A 22 1.93 -0.02 -14.97
N THR A 23 1.04 -0.71 -14.29
CA THR A 23 -0.39 -0.62 -14.58
C THR A 23 -0.95 0.71 -14.05
N PRO A 24 -1.98 1.30 -14.67
CA PRO A 24 -2.66 2.47 -14.10
C PRO A 24 -3.19 2.22 -12.68
N LEU A 25 -3.48 0.95 -12.35
CA LEU A 25 -3.94 0.53 -11.04
C LEU A 25 -2.83 0.63 -9.98
N GLU A 26 -1.62 0.18 -10.29
CA GLU A 26 -0.45 0.36 -9.42
C GLU A 26 -0.19 1.84 -9.15
N LEU A 27 -0.25 2.68 -10.18
CA LEU A 27 -0.09 4.13 -10.00
C LEU A 27 -1.19 4.74 -9.12
N PHE A 28 -2.44 4.30 -9.26
CA PHE A 28 -3.53 4.76 -8.42
C PHE A 28 -3.33 4.32 -6.96
N PHE A 29 -2.88 3.07 -6.74
CA PHE A 29 -2.55 2.58 -5.39
C PHE A 29 -1.47 3.43 -4.72
N ASP A 30 -0.38 3.68 -5.43
CA ASP A 30 0.72 4.50 -4.93
C ASP A 30 0.26 5.92 -4.60
N LEU A 31 -0.60 6.51 -5.45
CA LEU A 31 -1.14 7.84 -5.19
C LEU A 31 -2.03 7.89 -3.94
N VAL A 32 -2.87 6.88 -3.73
CA VAL A 32 -3.70 6.76 -2.52
C VAL A 32 -2.83 6.63 -1.27
N PHE A 33 -1.71 5.90 -1.37
CA PHE A 33 -0.74 5.77 -0.28
C PHE A 33 -0.02 7.09 0.02
N VAL A 34 0.44 7.81 -1.02
CA VAL A 34 1.04 9.14 -0.88
C VAL A 34 0.07 10.14 -0.27
N LEU A 35 -1.21 10.09 -0.67
CA LEU A 35 -2.28 10.86 -0.04
C LEU A 35 -2.37 10.54 1.45
N ALA A 36 -2.43 9.26 1.85
CA ALA A 36 -2.50 8.89 3.25
C ALA A 36 -1.34 9.45 4.09
N ILE A 37 -0.10 9.42 3.57
CA ILE A 37 1.07 10.03 4.24
C ILE A 37 0.89 11.55 4.38
N THR A 38 0.38 12.19 3.33
CA THR A 38 0.14 13.64 3.30
C THR A 38 -0.90 14.03 4.35
N GLN A 39 -1.97 13.24 4.46
CA GLN A 39 -3.03 13.47 5.43
C GLN A 39 -2.58 13.17 6.87
N CYS A 40 -1.70 12.18 7.08
CA CYS A 40 -1.05 11.98 8.39
C CYS A 40 -0.23 13.21 8.78
N THR A 41 0.47 13.81 7.82
CA THR A 41 1.24 15.04 8.05
C THR A 41 0.32 16.22 8.36
N ALA A 42 -0.83 16.32 7.68
CA ALA A 42 -1.85 17.33 7.97
C ALA A 42 -2.38 17.20 9.41
N LEU A 43 -2.75 15.99 9.83
CA LEU A 43 -3.17 15.69 11.21
C LEU A 43 -2.12 16.13 12.25
N MET A 44 -0.84 15.84 11.99
CA MET A 44 0.25 16.28 12.87
C MET A 44 0.44 17.80 12.87
N SER A 45 0.21 18.45 11.72
CA SER A 45 0.39 19.89 11.53
C SER A 45 -0.73 20.71 12.17
N GLU A 46 -1.96 20.19 12.21
CA GLU A 46 -3.09 20.84 12.88
C GLU A 46 -2.94 20.85 14.41
N HIS A 47 -2.23 19.84 14.94
CA HIS A 47 -1.97 19.70 16.37
C HIS A 47 -0.47 19.45 16.64
N PRO A 48 0.41 20.48 16.54
CA PRO A 48 1.87 20.35 16.68
C PRO A 48 2.29 20.11 18.14
N THR A 49 1.86 18.98 18.66
CA THR A 49 1.98 18.51 20.04
C THR A 49 2.48 17.07 20.00
N TRP A 50 3.07 16.59 21.11
CA TRP A 50 3.48 15.19 21.22
C TRP A 50 2.31 14.21 21.01
N SER A 51 1.10 14.59 21.43
CA SER A 51 -0.12 13.82 21.19
C SER A 51 -0.49 13.77 19.71
N GLY A 52 -0.47 14.90 18.99
CA GLY A 52 -0.76 14.93 17.55
C GLY A 52 0.28 14.16 16.73
N LEU A 53 1.55 14.22 17.13
CA LEU A 53 2.61 13.38 16.55
C LEU A 53 2.32 11.90 16.77
N ALA A 54 1.99 11.50 18.00
CA ALA A 54 1.67 10.10 18.31
C ALA A 54 0.44 9.62 17.52
N GLN A 55 -0.62 10.43 17.44
CA GLN A 55 -1.82 10.16 16.64
C GLN A 55 -1.49 9.93 15.16
N GLY A 56 -0.72 10.83 14.54
CA GLY A 56 -0.30 10.67 13.16
C GLY A 56 0.60 9.45 12.93
N VAL A 57 1.53 9.15 13.83
CA VAL A 57 2.38 7.95 13.72
C VAL A 57 1.57 6.67 13.89
N LEU A 58 0.57 6.66 14.78
CA LEU A 58 -0.34 5.53 14.95
C LEU A 58 -1.13 5.27 13.66
N VAL A 59 -1.76 6.30 13.10
CA VAL A 59 -2.50 6.18 11.83
C VAL A 59 -1.58 5.72 10.69
N LEU A 60 -0.38 6.31 10.59
CA LEU A 60 0.61 5.91 9.61
C LEU A 60 1.01 4.44 9.78
N GLY A 61 1.25 3.97 11.00
CA GLY A 61 1.61 2.58 11.27
C GLY A 61 0.49 1.60 10.90
N VAL A 62 -0.75 1.95 11.22
CA VAL A 62 -1.95 1.17 10.88
C VAL A 62 -2.12 1.02 9.37
N LEU A 63 -1.95 2.12 8.62
CA LEU A 63 -2.04 2.12 7.17
C LEU A 63 -0.83 1.45 6.52
N TRP A 64 0.37 1.68 7.06
CA TRP A 64 1.60 1.01 6.64
C TRP A 64 1.45 -0.51 6.69
N TRP A 65 0.90 -1.05 7.78
CA TRP A 65 0.67 -2.49 7.90
C TRP A 65 -0.30 -3.02 6.83
N SER A 66 -1.37 -2.28 6.53
CA SER A 66 -2.29 -2.64 5.46
C SER A 66 -1.61 -2.59 4.09
N TRP A 67 -0.81 -1.56 3.82
CA TRP A 67 -0.07 -1.42 2.56
C TRP A 67 0.90 -2.58 2.33
N VAL A 68 1.66 -3.00 3.35
CA VAL A 68 2.56 -4.15 3.25
C VAL A 68 1.80 -5.43 2.86
N GLY A 69 0.62 -5.65 3.44
CA GLY A 69 -0.24 -6.78 3.09
C GLY A 69 -0.67 -6.74 1.62
N TYR A 70 -1.17 -5.60 1.16
CA TYR A 70 -1.60 -5.43 -0.23
C TYR A 70 -0.45 -5.52 -1.24
N ALA A 71 0.72 -4.97 -0.94
CA ALA A 71 1.91 -5.09 -1.79
C ALA A 71 2.36 -6.55 -1.95
N TRP A 72 2.22 -7.35 -0.88
CA TRP A 72 2.48 -8.79 -0.95
C TRP A 72 1.39 -9.53 -1.73
N LEU A 73 0.11 -9.18 -1.50
CA LEU A 73 -1.03 -9.78 -2.18
C LEU A 73 -0.97 -9.56 -3.70
N THR A 74 -0.66 -8.35 -4.15
CA THR A 74 -0.51 -8.05 -5.59
C THR A 74 0.71 -8.71 -6.23
N SER A 75 1.69 -9.12 -5.42
CA SER A 75 2.86 -9.86 -5.90
C SER A 75 2.60 -11.36 -6.07
N VAL A 76 1.57 -11.90 -5.40
CA VAL A 76 1.29 -13.35 -5.33
C VAL A 76 0.02 -13.72 -6.07
N VAL A 77 -0.97 -12.83 -6.11
CA VAL A 77 -2.27 -13.08 -6.74
C VAL A 77 -2.31 -12.46 -8.12
N ASP A 78 -2.72 -13.25 -9.12
CA ASP A 78 -2.91 -12.78 -10.49
C ASP A 78 -4.13 -11.83 -10.55
N PRO A 79 -3.95 -10.53 -10.84
CA PRO A 79 -5.03 -9.55 -10.85
C PRO A 79 -6.06 -9.78 -11.96
N GLU A 80 -5.81 -10.71 -12.90
CA GLU A 80 -6.70 -10.97 -14.03
C GLU A 80 -7.91 -11.86 -13.67
N GLU A 81 -7.92 -12.51 -12.51
CA GLU A 81 -9.12 -13.18 -12.01
C GLU A 81 -10.18 -12.15 -11.61
N GLY A 82 -11.29 -12.11 -12.35
CA GLY A 82 -12.30 -11.05 -12.25
C GLY A 82 -12.80 -10.76 -10.82
N ALA A 83 -13.00 -11.80 -9.99
CA ALA A 83 -13.43 -11.63 -8.60
C ALA A 83 -12.36 -10.98 -7.71
N VAL A 84 -11.09 -11.39 -7.87
CA VAL A 84 -9.93 -10.79 -7.17
C VAL A 84 -9.79 -9.33 -7.55
N ARG A 85 -9.91 -9.01 -8.85
CA ARG A 85 -9.84 -7.64 -9.35
C ARG A 85 -10.86 -6.74 -8.65
N PHE A 86 -12.13 -7.16 -8.56
CA PHE A 86 -13.15 -6.37 -7.87
C PHE A 86 -12.84 -6.16 -6.39
N ALA A 87 -12.32 -7.19 -5.70
CA ALA A 87 -11.97 -7.10 -4.30
C ALA A 87 -10.77 -6.16 -4.06
N ILE A 88 -9.77 -6.17 -4.93
CA ILE A 88 -8.66 -5.21 -4.92
C ILE A 88 -9.21 -3.79 -5.13
N PHE A 89 -10.07 -3.58 -6.13
CA PHE A 89 -10.71 -2.27 -6.34
C PHE A 89 -11.50 -1.78 -5.12
N ALA A 90 -12.29 -2.65 -4.49
CA ALA A 90 -13.03 -2.33 -3.29
C ALA A 90 -12.10 -1.96 -2.13
N ALA A 91 -11.00 -2.68 -1.96
CA ALA A 91 -10.00 -2.37 -0.96
C ALA A 91 -9.33 -1.01 -1.19
N MET A 92 -9.01 -0.69 -2.45
CA MET A 92 -8.44 0.61 -2.81
C MET A 92 -9.41 1.77 -2.54
N ALA A 93 -10.69 1.58 -2.84
CA ALA A 93 -11.72 2.56 -2.52
C ALA A 93 -11.83 2.77 -1.00
N ALA A 94 -11.81 1.68 -0.21
CA ALA A 94 -11.80 1.77 1.25
C ALA A 94 -10.53 2.48 1.77
N TYR A 95 -9.37 2.23 1.15
CA TYR A 95 -8.12 2.91 1.50
C TYR A 95 -8.18 4.41 1.20
N LEU A 96 -8.77 4.81 0.08
CA LEU A 96 -8.99 6.21 -0.25
C LEU A 96 -9.91 6.90 0.77
N ILE A 97 -11.01 6.26 1.16
CA ILE A 97 -11.93 6.78 2.18
C ILE A 97 -11.20 6.93 3.52
N ALA A 98 -10.44 5.91 3.93
CA ALA A 98 -9.64 5.97 5.14
C ALA A 98 -8.64 7.14 5.07
N ALA A 99 -7.95 7.33 3.95
CA ALA A 99 -6.98 8.42 3.75
C ALA A 99 -7.62 9.82 3.89
N ILE A 100 -8.79 10.02 3.29
CA ILE A 100 -9.52 11.31 3.37
C ILE A 100 -9.95 11.59 4.81
N ALA A 101 -10.34 10.57 5.57
CA ALA A 101 -10.79 10.71 6.96
C ALA A 101 -9.65 10.99 7.97
N ILE A 102 -8.38 10.78 7.61
CA ILE A 102 -7.22 10.87 8.54
C ILE A 102 -7.15 12.19 9.34
N PRO A 103 -7.29 13.40 8.76
CA PRO A 103 -7.13 14.65 9.50
C PRO A 103 -8.11 14.78 10.66
N ASP A 104 -9.31 14.20 10.51
CA ASP A 104 -10.38 14.24 11.51
C ASP A 104 -10.65 12.86 12.15
N ALA A 105 -9.72 11.90 12.01
CA ALA A 105 -9.90 10.52 12.46
C ALA A 105 -9.98 10.37 14.00
N PHE A 106 -9.48 11.35 14.74
CA PHE A 106 -9.62 11.40 16.20
C PHE A 106 -10.77 12.32 16.66
N GLY A 107 -11.52 12.88 15.71
CA GLY A 107 -12.63 13.78 15.93
C GLY A 107 -13.93 13.22 15.35
N SER A 108 -14.55 13.98 14.45
CA SER A 108 -15.88 13.65 13.91
C SER A 108 -15.88 12.47 12.95
N LEU A 109 -14.76 12.21 12.26
CA LEU A 109 -14.63 11.16 11.23
C LEU A 109 -14.03 9.85 11.74
N GLY A 110 -13.93 9.68 13.07
CA GLY A 110 -13.29 8.50 13.65
C GLY A 110 -14.04 7.20 13.36
N LEU A 111 -15.37 7.23 13.28
CA LEU A 111 -16.17 6.06 12.94
C LEU A 111 -15.97 5.67 11.47
N GLU A 112 -15.99 6.65 10.57
CA GLU A 112 -15.76 6.50 9.13
C GLU A 112 -14.38 5.92 8.87
N PHE A 113 -13.36 6.44 9.55
CA PHE A 113 -12.00 5.90 9.49
C PHE A 113 -11.95 4.44 9.95
N ALA A 114 -12.58 4.12 11.09
CA ALA A 114 -12.60 2.77 11.63
C ALA A 114 -13.34 1.77 10.72
N LEU A 115 -14.48 2.17 10.15
CA LEU A 115 -15.25 1.35 9.20
C LEU A 115 -14.49 1.12 7.90
N ALA A 116 -13.87 2.18 7.34
CA ALA A 116 -13.06 2.08 6.14
C ALA A 116 -11.85 1.16 6.38
N TYR A 117 -11.14 1.33 7.49
CA TYR A 117 -10.05 0.44 7.86
C TYR A 117 -10.51 -1.01 8.07
N GLY A 118 -11.65 -1.21 8.73
CA GLY A 118 -12.28 -2.52 8.89
C GLY A 118 -12.57 -3.19 7.55
N ALA A 119 -13.07 -2.44 6.57
CA ALA A 119 -13.31 -2.93 5.21
C ALA A 119 -12.01 -3.35 4.50
N ILE A 120 -10.93 -2.56 4.64
CA ILE A 120 -9.60 -2.92 4.11
C ILE A 120 -9.12 -4.25 4.70
N ARG A 121 -9.27 -4.43 6.03
CA ARG A 121 -8.85 -5.66 6.71
C ARG A 121 -9.72 -6.85 6.33
N ALA A 122 -11.02 -6.67 6.20
CA ALA A 122 -11.93 -7.73 5.75
C ALA A 122 -11.59 -8.19 4.34
N ALA A 123 -11.37 -7.25 3.41
CA ALA A 123 -10.97 -7.57 2.04
C ALA A 123 -9.64 -8.34 2.01
N HIS A 124 -8.66 -7.95 2.83
CA HIS A 124 -7.38 -8.66 2.93
C HIS A 124 -7.49 -10.06 3.58
N ILE A 125 -8.50 -10.34 4.42
CA ILE A 125 -8.70 -11.68 4.99
C ILE A 125 -9.41 -12.62 4.00
N VAL A 126 -10.25 -12.05 3.14
CA VAL A 126 -11.04 -12.80 2.15
C VAL A 126 -10.22 -13.17 0.91
N LEU A 127 -9.19 -12.37 0.59
CA LEU A 127 -8.25 -12.59 -0.51
C LEU A 127 -7.02 -13.38 -0.07
#